data_AF-A0A7W1W3N0-F1
#
_entry.id   AF-A0A7W1W3N0-F1
#
_cell.length_a   1.000
_cell.length_b   1.000
_cell.length_c   1.000
_cell.angle_alpha   90.00
_cell.angle_beta   90.00
_cell.angle_gamma   90.00
#
_symmetry.space_group_name_H-M   'P 1'
#
loop_
_entity.id
_entity.type
_entity.pdbx_description
1 polymer ?
#
loop_
_entity_poly.entity_id
_entity_poly.type
_entity_poly.pdbx_seq_one_letter_code
_entity_poly.pdbx_strand_id
1 'polypeptide(L)' 'AFVGHYRNDSPWMGSLRVVPLKGKLRMDGLLPLEAIDSDTFRLADKPQNPEWIAFLDVVNGKAMHLKFSGEDYWRVESK' A
#
# COMPACT_ATOMS: atom_id res chain seq x y z
N ALA A 1 1.42 8.70 7.02
CA ALA A 1 0.21 7.85 7.05
C ALA A 1 0.43 6.44 6.50
N PHE A 2 1.10 6.27 5.36
CA PHE A 2 1.01 5.06 4.54
C PHE A 2 1.97 3.90 4.89
N VAL A 3 3.11 4.20 5.53
CA VAL A 3 4.13 3.19 5.85
C VAL A 3 3.62 2.20 6.91
N GLY A 4 3.65 0.90 6.61
CA GLY A 4 3.13 -0.14 7.49
C GLY A 4 3.10 -1.52 6.86
N HIS A 5 2.63 -2.50 7.65
CA HIS A 5 2.35 -3.86 7.22
C HIS A 5 0.83 -4.03 7.11
N TYR A 6 0.36 -4.49 5.97
CA TYR A 6 -1.05 -4.65 5.64
C TYR A 6 -1.34 -6.11 5.30
N ARG A 7 -2.35 -6.70 5.92
CA ARG A 7 -2.71 -8.11 5.76
C ARG A 7 -4.14 -8.21 5.24
N ASN A 8 -4.34 -9.08 4.25
CA ASN A 8 -5.65 -9.47 3.77
C ASN A 8 -6.07 -10.76 4.49
N ASP A 9 -7.36 -10.92 4.75
CA ASP A 9 -7.90 -12.08 5.47
C ASP A 9 -7.98 -13.35 4.59
N SER A 10 -7.88 -13.21 3.27
CA SER A 10 -7.78 -14.30 2.32
C SER A 10 -6.48 -15.08 2.51
N PRO A 11 -6.56 -16.42 2.62
CA PRO A 11 -5.37 -17.27 2.78
C PRO A 11 -4.44 -17.25 1.57
N TRP A 12 -4.92 -16.79 0.41
CA TRP A 12 -4.15 -16.75 -0.84
C TRP A 12 -3.40 -15.46 -1.05
N MET A 13 -3.91 -14.36 -0.50
CA MET A 13 -3.39 -13.03 -0.78
C MET A 13 -2.27 -12.61 0.17
N GLY A 14 -2.33 -13.11 1.42
CA GLY A 14 -1.27 -12.91 2.40
C GLY A 14 -1.18 -11.45 2.88
N SER A 15 0.01 -10.86 2.76
CA SER A 15 0.27 -9.52 3.29
C SER A 15 1.34 -8.80 2.50
N LEU A 16 1.30 -7.48 2.52
CA LEU A 16 2.27 -6.61 1.87
C LEU A 16 2.77 -5.52 2.82
N ARG A 17 3.97 -4.99 2.54
CA ARG A 17 4.56 -3.89 3.30
C ARG A 17 4.69 -2.65 2.43
N VAL A 18 4.35 -1.50 2.99
CA VAL A 18 4.62 -0.20 2.37
C VAL A 18 5.76 0.44 3.14
N VAL A 19 6.87 0.72 2.46
CA VAL A 19 8.10 1.22 3.09
C VAL A 19 8.64 2.45 2.36
N PRO A 20 9.31 3.36 3.07
CA PRO A 20 10.05 4.44 2.43
C PRO A 20 11.40 3.93 1.94
N LEU A 21 11.75 4.24 0.69
CA LEU A 21 13.07 3.97 0.13
C LEU A 21 13.51 5.16 -0.73
N LYS A 22 14.62 5.80 -0.35
CA LYS A 22 15.16 7.00 -1.02
C LYS A 22 14.09 8.10 -1.22
N GLY A 23 13.28 8.34 -0.20
CA GLY A 23 12.24 9.38 -0.21
C GLY A 23 10.98 9.04 -1.02
N LYS A 24 10.88 7.84 -1.60
CA LYS A 24 9.67 7.37 -2.31
C LYS A 24 9.06 6.17 -1.60
N LEU A 25 7.76 5.96 -1.78
CA LEU A 25 7.10 4.76 -1.27
C LEU A 25 7.35 3.56 -2.18
N ARG A 26 7.49 2.39 -1.57
CA ARG A 26 7.66 1.09 -2.23
C ARG A 26 6.72 0.07 -1.59
N MET A 27 6.09 -0.75 -2.43
CA MET A 27 5.45 -1.99 -2.01
C MET A 27 6.49 -3.11 -1.95
N ASP A 28 6.53 -3.79 -0.80
CA ASP A 28 7.49 -4.83 -0.41
C ASP A 28 8.96 -4.43 -0.63
N GLY A 29 9.25 -3.13 -0.53
CA GLY A 29 10.58 -2.56 -0.76
C GLY A 29 11.03 -2.57 -2.22
N LEU A 30 10.24 -3.13 -3.14
CA LEU A 30 10.61 -3.33 -4.54
C LEU A 30 9.82 -2.43 -5.48
N LEU A 31 8.50 -2.52 -5.44
CA LEU A 31 7.64 -1.94 -6.48
C LEU A 31 7.36 -0.46 -6.17
N PRO A 32 7.67 0.48 -7.07
CA PRO A 32 7.49 1.92 -6.83
C PRO A 32 6.01 2.29 -6.76
N LEU A 33 5.68 3.12 -5.77
CA LEU A 33 4.36 3.74 -5.63
C LEU A 33 4.49 5.24 -5.94
N GLU A 34 3.84 5.67 -7.02
CA GLU A 34 3.83 7.07 -7.48
C GLU A 34 2.49 7.72 -7.13
N ALA A 35 2.49 8.85 -6.43
CA ALA A 35 1.26 9.52 -6.04
C ALA A 35 0.49 9.97 -7.30
N ILE A 36 -0.80 9.60 -7.35
CA ILE A 36 -1.76 10.13 -8.33
C ILE A 36 -2.60 11.23 -7.66
N ASP A 37 -2.94 11.01 -6.39
CA ASP A 37 -3.69 11.93 -5.52
C ASP A 37 -3.15 11.79 -4.08
N SER A 38 -3.80 12.43 -3.12
CA SER A 38 -3.42 12.53 -1.71
C SER A 38 -3.20 11.17 -1.05
N ASP A 39 -4.10 10.21 -1.30
CA ASP A 39 -4.11 8.89 -0.68
C ASP A 39 -4.10 7.73 -1.70
N THR A 40 -3.96 8.04 -3.00
CA THR A 40 -3.97 7.04 -4.08
C THR A 40 -2.65 7.09 -4.85
N PHE A 41 -2.05 5.92 -5.06
CA PHE A 41 -0.77 5.76 -5.73
C PHE A 41 -0.88 4.74 -6.87
N ARG A 42 -0.15 4.99 -7.96
CA ARG A 42 0.04 4.03 -9.05
C ARG A 42 1.13 3.03 -8.70
N LEU A 43 0.94 1.77 -9.08
CA LEU A 43 2.03 0.80 -9.12
C LEU A 43 2.88 1.02 -10.38
N ALA A 44 4.00 1.72 -10.25
CA ALA A 44 4.77 2.25 -11.38
C ALA A 44 5.95 1.34 -11.80
N ASP A 45 5.80 0.01 -11.72
CA ASP A 45 6.83 -0.93 -12.17
C ASP A 45 7.01 -0.90 -13.69
N LYS A 46 5.93 -0.61 -14.44
CA LYS A 46 5.91 -0.44 -15.89
C LYS A 46 5.03 0.76 -16.29
N PRO A 47 5.33 1.43 -17.41
CA PRO A 47 4.55 2.60 -17.85
C PRO A 47 3.05 2.33 -18.02
N GLN A 48 2.68 1.16 -18.53
CA GLN A 48 1.32 0.77 -18.86
C GLN A 48 0.59 -0.03 -17.77
N ASN A 49 1.14 -0.13 -16.56
CA ASN A 49 0.46 -0.85 -15.48
C ASN A 49 -0.79 -0.07 -15.03
N PRO A 50 -2.01 -0.67 -15.10
CA PRO A 50 -3.23 -0.02 -14.67
C PRO A 50 -3.46 -0.07 -13.15
N GLU A 51 -2.62 -0.82 -12.40
CA GLU A 51 -2.81 -1.05 -10.98
C GLU A 51 -2.56 0.20 -10.14
N TRP A 52 -3.41 0.37 -9.14
CA TRP A 52 -3.34 1.42 -8.14
C TRP A 52 -3.57 0.84 -6.74
N ILE A 53 -3.12 1.60 -5.76
CA ILE A 53 -3.27 1.33 -4.34
C ILE A 53 -3.88 2.57 -3.68
N ALA A 54 -4.90 2.39 -2.87
CA ALA A 54 -5.53 3.48 -2.12
C ALA A 54 -5.41 3.23 -0.63
N PHE A 55 -5.04 4.26 0.12
CA PHE A 55 -4.96 4.23 1.57
C PHE A 55 -6.21 4.87 2.15
N LEU A 56 -6.88 4.13 3.02
CA LEU A 56 -8.17 4.50 3.60
C LEU A 56 -8.07 4.53 5.13
N ASP A 57 -9.08 5.10 5.76
CA ASP A 57 -9.27 5.06 7.22
C ASP A 57 -8.04 5.54 7.99
N VAL A 58 -7.61 6.78 7.73
CA VAL A 58 -6.47 7.39 8.42
C VAL A 58 -6.86 7.77 9.84
N VAL A 59 -6.36 7.02 10.82
CA VAL A 59 -6.59 7.25 12.25
C VAL A 59 -5.26 7.61 12.91
N ASN A 60 -5.21 8.71 13.65
CA ASN A 60 -4.00 9.20 14.32
C ASN A 60 -2.78 9.27 13.38
N GLY A 61 -2.99 9.71 12.14
CA GLY A 61 -1.94 9.85 11.13
C GLY A 61 -1.42 8.53 10.55
N LYS A 62 -2.11 7.40 10.77
CA LYS A 62 -1.80 6.07 10.20
C LYS A 62 -2.98 5.57 9.37
N ALA A 63 -2.74 5.20 8.12
CA ALA A 63 -3.76 4.54 7.30
C ALA A 63 -3.98 3.11 7.80
N MET A 64 -5.20 2.81 8.24
CA MET A 64 -5.56 1.51 8.83
C MET A 64 -6.06 0.51 7.79
N HIS A 65 -6.39 0.99 6.60
CA HIS A 65 -6.95 0.20 5.52
C HIS A 65 -6.26 0.54 4.20
N LEU A 66 -6.05 -0.46 3.37
CA LEU A 66 -5.42 -0.36 2.07
C LEU A 66 -6.20 -1.19 1.08
N LYS A 67 -6.55 -0.59 -0.05
CA LYS A 67 -7.18 -1.28 -1.18
C LYS A 67 -6.18 -1.45 -2.31
N PHE A 68 -5.97 -2.68 -2.76
CA PHE A 68 -5.05 -3.02 -3.85
C PHE A 68 -5.66 -4.13 -4.71
N SER A 69 -5.67 -3.96 -6.04
CA SER A 69 -6.32 -4.89 -6.98
C SER A 69 -7.79 -5.23 -6.62
N GLY A 70 -8.50 -4.30 -5.99
CA GLY A 70 -9.87 -4.50 -5.50
C GLY A 70 -10.00 -5.17 -4.13
N GLU A 71 -8.92 -5.75 -3.62
CA GLU A 71 -8.84 -6.45 -2.34
C GLU A 71 -8.54 -5.50 -1.18
N ASP A 72 -9.11 -5.81 -0.02
CA ASP A 72 -8.96 -5.00 1.20
C ASP A 72 -7.88 -5.61 2.11
N TYR A 73 -6.99 -4.76 2.64
CA TYR A 73 -5.93 -5.14 3.55
C TYR A 73 -5.95 -4.24 4.78
N TRP A 74 -5.89 -4.85 5.95
CA TRP A 74 -5.89 -4.15 7.23
C TRP A 74 -4.48 -3.97 7.75
N ARG A 75 -4.18 -2.77 8.25
CA ARG A 75 -2.91 -2.53 8.93
C ARG A 75 -2.81 -3.45 10.14
N VAL A 76 -1.69 -4.14 10.24
CA VAL A 76 -1.32 -4.94 11.42
C VAL A 76 -0.07 -4.37 12.05
N GLU A 77 0.02 -4.47 13.38
CA GLU A 77 1.26 -4.14 14.08
C GLU A 77 2.32 -5.21 13.75
N SER A 78 3.49 -4.77 13.31
CA SER A 78 4.63 -5.65 13.14
C SER A 78 5.21 -5.94 14.53
N LYS A 79 5.45 -7.22 14.87
CA LYS A 79 6.21 -7.58 16.07
C LYS A 79 7.65 -7.07 15.99
#